data_AF-A0A6G1LKE5-F1
#
_entry.id   AF-A0A6G1LKE5-F1
#
_cell.length_a   1.000
_cell.length_b   1.000
_cell.length_c   1.000
_cell.angle_alpha   90.00
_cell.angle_beta   90.00
_cell.angle_gamma   90.00
#
_symmetry.space_group_name_H-M   'P 1'
#
loop_
_entity.id
_entity.type
_entity.pdbx_description
1 polymer ?
#
loop_
_entity_poly.entity_id
_entity_poly.type
_entity_poly.pdbx_seq_one_letter_code
_entity_poly.pdbx_strand_id
1 'polypeptide(L)'
;MWTPVSVPYARPRTATAERLPTASEIRDCPFEISRRTGERIVALPFYVIKYGAATKAREGQALLYLEDCVPEVPTPRLLSMFQDSEDFFIVMERVPGPRLDHVWDSLSETEKDEICSELKAAFASMRNQTCPWCPAATGLWMAELCHIICSGLMSKIIASTGHSRTKPRSIRRL
;
A
#
# COMPACT_ATOMS: atom_id res chain seq x y z
N MET A 1 -0.13 3.69 23.66
CA MET A 1 -0.71 2.45 23.09
C MET A 1 -1.57 2.89 21.91
N TRP A 2 -1.28 2.39 20.70
CA TRP A 2 -2.06 2.73 19.50
C TRP A 2 -3.45 2.07 19.59
N THR A 3 -4.47 2.72 19.02
CA THR A 3 -5.87 2.29 19.11
C THR A 3 -6.53 2.22 17.73
N PRO A 4 -7.24 1.13 17.38
CA PRO A 4 -7.93 1.02 16.11
C PRO A 4 -9.01 2.08 15.92
N VAL A 5 -9.19 2.53 14.67
CA VAL A 5 -10.28 3.44 14.29
C VAL A 5 -11.59 2.67 14.06
N SER A 6 -12.74 3.35 14.13
CA SER A 6 -14.02 2.75 13.75
C SER A 6 -14.16 2.64 12.22
N VAL A 7 -15.00 1.70 11.77
CA VAL A 7 -15.42 1.56 10.37
C VAL A 7 -16.89 2.01 10.27
N PRO A 8 -17.29 2.82 9.26
CA PRO A 8 -16.47 3.31 8.16
C PRO A 8 -15.43 4.35 8.61
N TYR A 9 -14.26 4.30 7.97
CA TYR A 9 -13.19 5.27 8.13
C TYR A 9 -13.04 6.08 6.84
N ALA A 10 -12.90 7.39 6.97
CA ALA A 10 -12.51 8.27 5.90
C ALA A 10 -11.52 9.30 6.45
N ARG A 11 -10.39 9.46 5.77
CA ARG A 11 -9.42 10.50 6.10
C ARG A 11 -10.06 11.87 5.84
N PRO A 12 -9.91 12.85 6.76
CA PRO A 12 -10.42 14.20 6.53
C PRO A 12 -9.88 14.76 5.21
N ARG A 13 -10.78 15.30 4.37
CA ARG A 13 -10.38 15.89 3.09
C ARG A 13 -9.59 17.17 3.34
N THR A 14 -8.38 17.23 2.81
CA THR A 14 -7.66 18.49 2.65
C THR A 14 -8.17 19.21 1.40
N ALA A 15 -7.92 20.52 1.28
CA ALA A 15 -8.40 21.33 0.14
C ALA A 15 -7.93 20.80 -1.23
N THR A 16 -6.90 19.96 -1.27
CA THR A 16 -6.31 19.35 -2.47
C THR A 16 -6.66 17.88 -2.66
N ALA A 17 -7.45 17.28 -1.77
CA ALA A 17 -7.78 15.86 -1.84
C ALA A 17 -8.90 15.60 -2.86
N GLU A 18 -8.57 14.80 -3.87
CA GLU A 18 -9.50 14.27 -4.87
C GLU A 18 -10.69 13.54 -4.22
N ARG A 19 -11.82 13.49 -4.92
CA ARG A 19 -13.02 12.81 -4.41
C ARG A 19 -12.81 11.30 -4.36
N LEU A 20 -13.05 10.71 -3.19
CA LEU A 20 -13.06 9.27 -3.02
C LEU A 20 -14.06 8.59 -3.98
N PRO A 21 -13.67 7.47 -4.61
CA PRO A 21 -14.53 6.74 -5.52
C PRO A 21 -15.66 6.03 -4.75
N THR A 22 -16.79 5.84 -5.41
CA THR A 22 -17.93 5.07 -4.91
C THR A 22 -17.71 3.57 -5.14
N ALA A 23 -18.46 2.73 -4.41
CA ALA A 23 -18.39 1.28 -4.59
C ALA A 23 -18.74 0.84 -6.02
N SER A 24 -19.71 1.49 -6.68
CA SER A 24 -20.04 1.21 -8.09
C SER A 24 -18.86 1.53 -9.01
N GLU A 25 -18.28 2.73 -8.89
CA GLU A 25 -17.11 3.13 -9.69
C GLU A 25 -15.92 2.18 -9.51
N ILE A 26 -15.72 1.66 -8.29
CA ILE A 26 -14.69 0.67 -7.99
C ILE A 26 -15.01 -0.67 -8.67
N ARG A 27 -16.26 -1.14 -8.59
CA ARG A 27 -16.68 -2.43 -9.18
C ARG A 27 -16.63 -2.42 -10.70
N ASP A 28 -16.97 -1.30 -11.31
CA ASP A 28 -16.98 -1.08 -12.76
C ASP A 28 -15.59 -0.77 -13.33
N CYS A 29 -14.57 -0.63 -12.48
CA CYS A 29 -13.22 -0.33 -12.92
C CYS A 29 -12.62 -1.49 -13.76
N PRO A 30 -12.20 -1.23 -15.01
CA PRO A 30 -11.61 -2.25 -15.88
C PRO A 30 -10.13 -2.51 -15.57
N PHE A 31 -9.45 -1.60 -14.86
CA PHE A 31 -8.02 -1.66 -14.59
C PHE A 31 -7.73 -2.49 -13.34
N GLU A 32 -7.84 -3.81 -13.49
CA GLU A 32 -7.53 -4.78 -12.44
C GLU A 32 -6.02 -5.03 -12.35
N ILE A 33 -5.45 -4.82 -11.16
CA ILE A 33 -4.06 -5.18 -10.85
C ILE A 33 -3.97 -6.67 -10.51
N SER A 34 -4.94 -7.17 -9.74
CA SER A 34 -4.94 -8.56 -9.25
C SER A 34 -6.35 -9.03 -8.88
N ARG A 35 -6.58 -10.33 -9.01
CA ARG A 35 -7.80 -11.00 -8.57
C ARG A 35 -7.47 -12.34 -7.92
N ARG A 36 -8.07 -12.55 -6.76
CA ARG A 36 -8.07 -13.82 -6.01
C ARG A 36 -9.50 -14.16 -5.62
N THR A 37 -9.72 -15.38 -5.15
CA THR A 37 -11.04 -15.80 -4.66
C THR A 37 -11.48 -14.88 -3.51
N GLY A 38 -12.56 -14.12 -3.72
CA GLY A 38 -13.10 -13.19 -2.73
C GLY A 38 -12.34 -11.86 -2.56
N GLU A 39 -11.37 -11.55 -3.43
CA GLU A 39 -10.56 -10.33 -3.34
C GLU A 39 -10.16 -9.82 -4.73
N ARG A 40 -10.26 -8.51 -4.93
CA ARG A 40 -9.87 -7.79 -6.15
C ARG A 40 -9.06 -6.57 -5.77
N ILE A 41 -8.07 -6.25 -6.61
CA ILE A 41 -7.29 -5.02 -6.52
C ILE A 41 -7.42 -4.28 -7.85
N VAL A 42 -7.92 -3.05 -7.81
CA VAL A 42 -8.10 -2.20 -8.99
C VAL A 42 -7.36 -0.87 -8.84
N ALA A 43 -7.00 -0.27 -9.97
CA ALA A 43 -6.34 1.03 -10.03
C ALA A 43 -7.27 2.08 -10.66
N LEU A 44 -7.43 3.20 -9.96
CA LEU A 44 -7.95 4.45 -10.51
C LEU A 44 -6.80 5.47 -10.62
N PRO A 45 -6.97 6.61 -11.32
CA PRO A 45 -5.88 7.55 -11.56
C PRO A 45 -5.08 7.94 -10.30
N PHE A 46 -5.78 8.18 -9.19
CA PHE A 46 -5.22 8.62 -7.91
C PHE A 46 -5.28 7.56 -6.80
N TYR A 47 -5.89 6.41 -7.05
CA TYR A 47 -6.22 5.44 -6.01
C TYR A 47 -5.84 4.02 -6.40
N VAL A 48 -5.45 3.24 -5.40
CA VAL A 48 -5.46 1.77 -5.47
C VAL A 48 -6.50 1.29 -4.48
N ILE A 49 -7.40 0.43 -4.95
CA ILE A 49 -8.50 -0.08 -4.13
C ILE A 49 -8.40 -1.58 -4.06
N LYS A 50 -8.35 -2.10 -2.84
CA LYS A 50 -8.53 -3.52 -2.56
C LYS A 50 -9.94 -3.73 -2.01
N TYR A 51 -10.66 -4.70 -2.55
CA TYR A 51 -12.00 -5.01 -2.08
C TYR A 51 -12.43 -6.46 -2.29
N GLY A 52 -13.45 -6.88 -1.54
CA GLY A 52 -14.09 -8.18 -1.68
C GLY A 52 -14.49 -8.78 -0.33
N ALA A 53 -15.30 -9.84 -0.34
CA ALA A 53 -15.74 -10.55 0.87
C ALA A 53 -14.59 -11.09 1.76
N ALA A 54 -13.43 -11.38 1.17
CA ALA A 54 -12.23 -11.82 1.91
C ALA A 54 -11.41 -10.65 2.48
N THR A 55 -11.63 -9.42 2.01
CA THR A 55 -10.93 -8.23 2.52
C THR A 55 -11.44 -7.88 3.92
N LYS A 56 -10.53 -7.48 4.83
CA LYS A 56 -10.88 -7.21 6.24
C LYS A 56 -10.38 -5.85 6.70
N ALA A 57 -11.11 -5.25 7.65
CA ALA A 57 -10.73 -4.00 8.31
C ALA A 57 -9.30 -4.02 8.87
N ARG A 58 -8.82 -5.19 9.33
CA ARG A 58 -7.47 -5.37 9.87
C ARG A 58 -6.38 -4.84 8.94
N GLU A 59 -6.55 -4.96 7.63
CA GLU A 59 -5.56 -4.47 6.67
C GLU A 59 -5.46 -2.94 6.66
N GLY A 60 -6.59 -2.24 6.66
CA GLY A 60 -6.60 -0.78 6.77
C GLY A 60 -6.09 -0.30 8.14
N GLN A 61 -6.43 -1.01 9.21
CA GLN A 61 -5.92 -0.72 10.56
C GLN A 61 -4.40 -0.88 10.65
N ALA A 62 -3.83 -1.87 9.95
CA ALA A 62 -2.39 -2.05 9.87
C ALA A 62 -1.69 -0.91 9.12
N LEU A 63 -2.30 -0.38 8.05
CA LEU A 63 -1.76 0.79 7.35
C LEU A 63 -1.69 2.02 8.27
N LEU A 64 -2.76 2.30 9.02
CA LEU A 64 -2.77 3.40 9.99
C LEU A 64 -1.75 3.18 11.10
N TYR A 65 -1.63 1.96 11.61
CA TYR A 65 -0.61 1.62 12.60
C TYR A 65 0.82 1.85 12.08
N LEU A 66 1.14 1.40 10.86
CA LEU A 66 2.45 1.60 10.27
C LEU A 66 2.74 3.08 10.02
N GLU A 67 1.76 3.85 9.56
CA GLU A 67 1.89 5.31 9.37
C GLU A 67 2.19 6.03 10.70
N ASP A 68 1.51 5.66 11.78
CA ASP A 68 1.63 6.33 13.08
C ASP A 68 2.84 5.86 13.91
N CYS A 69 3.15 4.56 13.87
CA CYS A 69 4.06 3.92 14.82
C CYS A 69 5.37 3.44 14.18
N VAL A 70 5.43 3.30 12.85
CA VAL A 70 6.60 2.73 12.14
C VAL A 70 6.87 3.49 10.83
N PRO A 71 7.07 4.82 10.86
CA PRO A 71 7.15 5.66 9.67
C PRO A 71 8.33 5.33 8.75
N GLU A 72 9.31 4.54 9.21
CA GLU A 72 10.42 4.03 8.39
C GLU A 72 9.96 3.00 7.35
N VAL A 73 8.76 2.43 7.50
CA VAL A 73 8.19 1.46 6.57
C VAL A 73 7.36 2.21 5.54
N PRO A 74 7.81 2.28 4.27
CA PRO A 74 7.04 2.94 3.23
C PRO A 74 5.76 2.17 2.96
N THR A 75 4.61 2.79 3.26
CA THR A 75 3.29 2.22 2.99
C THR A 75 2.41 3.23 2.25
N PRO A 76 1.49 2.75 1.38
CA PRO A 76 0.44 3.61 0.83
C PRO A 76 -0.43 4.16 1.96
N ARG A 77 -0.77 5.45 1.90
CA ARG A 77 -1.68 6.02 2.89
C ARG A 77 -3.09 5.50 2.73
N LEU A 78 -3.70 5.08 3.83
CA LEU A 78 -5.12 4.77 3.87
C LEU A 78 -5.94 6.06 3.75
N LEU A 79 -6.85 6.09 2.77
CA LEU A 79 -7.76 7.21 2.55
C LEU A 79 -9.18 6.89 3.03
N SER A 80 -9.64 5.65 2.85
CA SER A 80 -10.92 5.21 3.36
C SER A 80 -11.00 3.68 3.48
N MET A 81 -11.81 3.19 4.41
CA MET A 81 -12.26 1.80 4.43
C MET A 81 -13.70 1.72 4.89
N PHE A 82 -14.50 0.90 4.19
CA PHE A 82 -15.94 0.80 4.42
C PHE A 82 -16.47 -0.54 3.90
N GLN A 83 -17.67 -0.89 4.33
CA GLN A 83 -18.39 -2.06 3.83
C GLN A 83 -19.52 -1.60 2.90
N ASP A 84 -19.70 -2.29 1.78
CA ASP A 84 -20.83 -2.13 0.89
C ASP A 84 -21.32 -3.51 0.45
N SER A 85 -22.52 -3.88 0.89
CA SER A 85 -23.05 -5.25 0.78
C SER A 85 -22.10 -6.27 1.46
N GLU A 86 -21.74 -7.35 0.76
CA GLU A 86 -20.84 -8.40 1.26
C GLU A 86 -19.35 -8.05 1.11
N ASP A 87 -19.02 -6.97 0.39
CA ASP A 87 -17.64 -6.60 0.10
C ASP A 87 -17.12 -5.56 1.10
N PHE A 88 -15.90 -5.76 1.57
CA PHE A 88 -15.15 -4.76 2.31
C PHE A 88 -14.21 -4.02 1.36
N PHE A 89 -14.08 -2.71 1.49
CA PHE A 89 -13.30 -1.84 0.62
C PHE A 89 -12.19 -1.14 1.41
N ILE A 90 -11.01 -1.06 0.81
CA ILE A 90 -9.83 -0.34 1.31
C ILE A 90 -9.31 0.54 0.18
N VAL A 91 -9.47 1.84 0.33
CA VAL A 91 -9.04 2.87 -0.63
C VAL A 91 -7.74 3.49 -0.14
N MET A 92 -6.70 3.40 -0.96
CA MET A 92 -5.36 3.89 -0.65
C MET A 92 -4.90 4.91 -1.70
N GLU A 93 -3.98 5.79 -1.31
CA GLU A 93 -3.24 6.63 -2.28
C GLU A 93 -2.51 5.75 -3.29
N ARG A 94 -2.55 6.15 -4.57
CA ARG A 94 -1.75 5.50 -5.61
C ARG A 94 -0.32 6.04 -5.61
N VAL A 95 0.63 5.19 -5.25
CA VAL A 95 2.06 5.50 -5.35
C VAL A 95 2.55 5.32 -6.79
N PRO A 96 3.17 6.32 -7.42
CA PRO A 96 3.53 6.27 -8.84
C PRO A 96 4.71 5.33 -9.17
N GLY A 97 4.60 4.66 -10.33
CA GLY A 97 5.69 4.07 -11.13
C GLY A 97 5.58 2.54 -11.34
N PRO A 98 6.65 1.85 -11.80
CA PRO A 98 6.56 0.45 -12.26
C PRO A 98 6.63 -0.60 -11.13
N ARG A 99 5.85 -1.68 -11.24
CA ARG A 99 5.91 -2.80 -10.29
C ARG A 99 7.30 -3.46 -10.33
N LEU A 100 7.80 -3.87 -9.16
CA LEU A 100 9.17 -4.39 -9.05
C LEU A 100 9.38 -5.65 -9.88
N ASP A 101 8.40 -6.55 -9.92
CA ASP A 101 8.43 -7.78 -10.73
C ASP A 101 8.55 -7.51 -12.24
N HIS A 102 8.06 -6.37 -12.72
CA HIS A 102 8.18 -6.01 -14.15
C HIS A 102 9.55 -5.43 -14.51
N VAL A 103 10.28 -4.86 -13.55
CA VAL A 103 11.56 -4.19 -13.81
C VAL A 103 12.75 -4.96 -13.26
N TRP A 104 12.54 -5.96 -12.39
CA TRP A 104 13.60 -6.67 -11.67
C TRP A 104 14.72 -7.16 -12.59
N ASP A 105 14.38 -7.77 -13.72
CA ASP A 105 15.37 -8.32 -14.65
C ASP A 105 16.17 -7.24 -15.40
N SER A 106 15.63 -6.02 -15.48
CA SER A 106 16.31 -4.86 -16.09
C SER A 106 17.22 -4.09 -15.14
N LEU A 107 17.14 -4.36 -13.84
CA LEU A 107 17.95 -3.69 -12.82
C LEU A 107 19.38 -4.25 -12.79
N SER A 108 20.34 -3.35 -12.59
CA SER A 108 21.72 -3.69 -12.29
C SER A 108 21.84 -4.42 -10.93
N GLU A 109 22.96 -5.10 -10.72
CA GLU A 109 23.24 -5.76 -9.44
C GLU A 109 23.26 -4.75 -8.28
N THR A 110 23.85 -3.57 -8.49
CA THR A 110 23.86 -2.49 -7.49
C THR A 110 22.45 -2.02 -7.12
N GLU A 111 21.56 -1.81 -8.11
CA GLU A 111 20.16 -1.43 -7.83
C GLU A 111 19.41 -2.53 -7.08
N LYS A 112 19.66 -3.80 -7.42
CA LYS A 112 19.07 -4.95 -6.70
C LYS A 112 19.55 -5.00 -5.26
N ASP A 113 20.84 -4.76 -5.02
CA ASP A 113 21.42 -4.72 -3.67
C ASP A 113 20.84 -3.58 -2.84
N GLU A 114 20.68 -2.39 -3.43
CA GLU A 114 20.03 -1.23 -2.80
C GLU A 114 18.59 -1.57 -2.40
N ILE A 115 17.78 -2.11 -3.31
CA ILE A 115 16.39 -2.51 -3.04
C ILE A 115 16.32 -3.60 -1.97
N CYS A 116 17.22 -4.59 -2.02
CA CYS A 116 17.29 -5.62 -0.98
C CYS A 116 17.65 -5.03 0.39
N SER A 117 18.53 -4.03 0.44
CA SER A 117 18.90 -3.33 1.66
C SER A 117 17.72 -2.56 2.25
N GLU A 118 17.00 -1.80 1.42
CA GLU A 118 15.79 -1.06 1.82
C GLU A 118 14.71 -2.02 2.36
N LEU A 119 14.46 -3.13 1.68
CA LEU A 119 13.54 -4.17 2.13
C LEU A 119 13.93 -4.75 3.49
N LYS A 120 15.20 -5.09 3.66
CA LYS A 120 15.72 -5.64 4.93
C LYS A 120 15.51 -4.66 6.08
N ALA A 121 15.77 -3.37 5.84
CA ALA A 121 15.56 -2.32 6.83
C ALA A 121 14.08 -2.19 7.19
N ALA A 122 13.17 -2.10 6.20
CA ALA A 122 11.73 -2.03 6.44
C ALA A 122 11.22 -3.23 7.25
N PHE A 123 11.63 -4.45 6.88
CA PHE A 123 11.26 -5.66 7.64
C PHE A 123 11.84 -5.68 9.05
N ALA A 124 13.05 -5.15 9.26
CA ALA A 124 13.62 -5.03 10.58
C ALA A 124 12.82 -4.06 11.46
N SER A 125 12.45 -2.89 10.94
CA SER A 125 11.63 -1.90 11.66
C SER A 125 10.28 -2.47 12.09
N MET A 126 9.62 -3.26 11.24
CA MET A 126 8.36 -3.92 11.59
C MET A 126 8.53 -5.02 12.63
N ARG A 127 9.57 -5.86 12.51
CA ARG A 127 9.84 -6.95 13.46
C ARG A 127 10.14 -6.44 14.87
N ASN A 128 10.59 -5.21 15.00
CA ASN A 128 10.85 -4.58 16.30
C ASN A 128 9.58 -4.07 17.00
N GLN A 129 8.41 -4.16 16.35
CA GLN A 129 7.17 -3.68 16.92
C GLN A 129 6.42 -4.74 17.72
N THR A 130 5.80 -4.32 18.82
CA THR A 130 4.82 -5.13 19.55
C THR A 130 3.46 -5.03 18.88
N CYS A 131 2.84 -6.17 18.61
CA CYS A 131 1.48 -6.21 18.05
C CYS A 131 0.50 -5.46 18.96
N PRO A 132 -0.15 -4.38 18.49
CA PRO A 132 -1.07 -3.61 19.32
C PRO A 132 -2.39 -4.35 19.60
N TRP A 133 -2.75 -5.35 18.79
CA TRP A 133 -3.95 -6.17 18.99
C TRP A 133 -3.73 -7.36 19.92
N CYS A 134 -2.50 -7.82 20.08
CA CYS A 134 -2.17 -8.94 20.95
C CYS A 134 -0.71 -8.83 21.42
N PRO A 135 -0.45 -8.12 22.53
CA PRO A 135 0.90 -7.97 23.08
C PRO A 135 1.60 -9.31 23.40
N ALA A 136 0.81 -10.37 23.63
CA ALA A 136 1.30 -11.72 23.91
C ALA A 136 1.66 -12.54 22.64
N ALA A 137 1.32 -12.07 21.44
CA ALA A 137 1.50 -12.81 20.18
C ALA A 137 2.42 -12.06 19.19
N THR A 138 3.56 -11.56 19.68
CA THR A 138 4.57 -10.80 18.92
C THR A 138 5.05 -11.48 17.64
N GLY A 139 4.97 -12.81 17.53
CA GLY A 139 5.39 -13.56 16.34
C GLY A 139 4.29 -13.89 15.31
N LEU A 140 3.01 -13.95 15.71
CA LEU A 140 1.91 -14.41 14.83
C LEU A 140 1.29 -13.28 13.99
N TRP A 141 1.45 -12.03 14.42
CA TRP A 141 0.95 -10.87 13.68
C TRP A 141 1.74 -10.59 12.39
N MET A 142 2.96 -11.13 12.29
CA MET A 142 3.80 -11.00 11.10
C MET A 142 3.25 -11.72 9.88
N ALA A 143 2.50 -12.82 10.02
CA ALA A 143 1.93 -13.53 8.86
C ALA A 143 0.84 -12.70 8.16
N GLU A 144 0.01 -12.00 8.93
CA GLU A 144 -1.05 -11.13 8.39
C GLU A 144 -0.48 -9.81 7.85
N LEU A 145 0.51 -9.22 8.52
CA LEU A 145 1.27 -8.10 7.97
C LEU A 145 2.01 -8.48 6.68
N CYS A 146 2.62 -9.67 6.66
CA CYS A 146 3.29 -10.18 5.46
C CYS A 146 2.29 -10.40 4.33
N HIS A 147 1.03 -10.77 4.60
CA HIS A 147 -0.02 -10.78 3.59
C HIS A 147 -0.39 -9.36 3.11
N ILE A 148 -0.49 -8.36 3.99
CA ILE A 148 -0.80 -6.97 3.62
C ILE A 148 0.33 -6.35 2.78
N ILE A 149 1.57 -6.68 3.11
CA ILE A 149 2.77 -6.23 2.41
C ILE A 149 2.96 -7.06 1.13
N CYS A 150 2.84 -8.37 1.14
CA CYS A 150 2.91 -9.16 -0.09
C CYS A 150 1.72 -8.93 -1.03
N SER A 151 0.60 -8.35 -0.57
CA SER A 151 -0.53 -8.01 -1.45
C SER A 151 -0.54 -6.53 -1.87
N GLY A 152 -0.07 -5.62 -1.02
CA GLY A 152 0.03 -4.18 -1.30
C GLY A 152 1.42 -3.70 -1.77
N LEU A 153 2.50 -4.23 -1.18
CA LEU A 153 3.90 -3.96 -1.53
C LEU A 153 4.36 -4.72 -2.79
N MET A 154 3.63 -5.77 -3.23
CA MET A 154 3.79 -6.34 -4.59
C MET A 154 3.37 -5.37 -5.71
N SER A 155 2.80 -4.21 -5.35
CA SER A 155 2.62 -3.09 -6.27
C SER A 155 3.67 -1.99 -6.14
N LYS A 156 4.59 -2.06 -5.16
CA LYS A 156 5.94 -1.45 -5.18
C LYS A 156 6.69 -1.47 -3.84
N ILE A 157 7.96 -1.86 -3.94
CA ILE A 157 9.05 -1.23 -3.20
C ILE A 157 9.49 -0.02 -4.04
N ILE A 158 9.66 1.10 -3.36
CA ILE A 158 10.16 2.35 -3.93
C ILE A 158 11.57 2.08 -4.47
N ALA A 159 11.82 2.30 -5.76
CA ALA A 159 13.16 2.65 -6.22
C ALA A 159 13.30 4.16 -6.01
N SER A 160 13.80 4.57 -4.84
CA SER A 160 14.22 5.96 -4.61
C SER A 160 15.63 5.99 -4.05
N THR A 161 16.60 5.57 -4.84
CA THR A 161 17.92 6.20 -4.77
C THR A 161 17.87 7.51 -5.57
N GLY A 162 17.22 8.49 -4.96
CA GLY A 162 17.43 9.90 -5.25
C GLY A 162 18.82 10.33 -4.78
N HIS A 163 19.86 9.96 -5.52
CA HIS A 163 21.15 10.64 -5.51
C HIS A 163 21.73 10.74 -6.93
N SER A 164 21.27 11.77 -7.64
CA SER A 164 22.06 12.57 -8.60
C SER A 164 22.77 11.84 -9.76
N ARG A 165 22.30 12.07 -11.00
CA ARG A 165 23.04 12.90 -11.97
C ARG A 165 22.25 13.30 -13.24
N THR A 166 22.17 14.63 -13.42
CA THR A 166 22.15 15.42 -14.69
C THR A 166 20.83 15.87 -15.36
N LYS A 167 20.68 17.20 -15.31
CA LYS A 167 19.94 18.23 -16.09
C LYS A 167 19.21 17.89 -17.41
N PRO A 168 18.23 18.74 -17.80
CA PRO A 168 17.15 18.42 -18.74
C PRO A 168 17.58 18.54 -20.21
N ARG A 169 17.11 17.63 -21.06
CA ARG A 169 17.00 17.85 -22.50
C ARG A 169 15.55 18.18 -22.85
N SER A 170 15.35 19.40 -23.31
CA SER A 170 14.13 19.83 -23.98
C SER A 170 13.81 18.88 -25.13
N ILE A 171 12.60 18.34 -25.18
CA ILE A 171 12.04 17.79 -26.41
C ILE A 171 10.87 18.68 -26.79
N ARG A 172 11.01 19.25 -27.99
CA ARG A 172 10.07 20.15 -28.64
C ARG A 172 8.75 19.43 -28.93
N ARG A 173 7.68 20.21 -28.84
CA ARG A 173 6.34 19.90 -29.36
C ARG A 173 6.40 19.41 -30.81
N LEU A 174 5.62 18.38 -31.11
CA LEU A 174 4.75 18.33 -32.28
C LEU A 174 3.34 18.02 -31.77
#